data_AF-A0A0P9EY25-F1
#
_entry.id   AF-A0A0P9EY25-F1
#
_cell.length_a   1.000
_cell.length_b   1.000
_cell.length_c   1.000
_cell.angle_alpha   90.00
_cell.angle_beta   90.00
_cell.angle_gamma   90.00
#
_symmetry.space_group_name_H-M   'P 1'
#
loop_
_entity.id
_entity.type
_entity.pdbx_description
1 polymer ?
#
loop_
_entity_poly.entity_id
_entity_poly.type
_entity_poly.pdbx_seq_one_letter_code
_entity_poly.pdbx_strand_id
1 'polypeptide(L)' 'EYTKDNDYLKVYIWHLRRKIEMDPRDPKLLLTEWGVGYRMVP' A
#
# COMPACT_ATOMS: atom_id res chain seq x y z
N GLU A 1 19.28 6.98 -7.60
CA GLU A 1 18.78 5.67 -8.04
C GLU A 1 17.63 5.11 -7.18
N TYR A 2 16.89 5.94 -6.42
CA TYR A 2 15.84 5.49 -5.49
C TYR A 2 14.41 5.54 -6.05
N THR A 3 14.24 6.08 -7.26
CA THR A 3 12.91 6.30 -7.85
C THR A 3 12.28 5.00 -8.36
N LYS A 4 13.10 4.02 -8.80
CA LYS A 4 12.61 2.72 -9.29
C LYS A 4 11.99 1.89 -8.16
N ASP A 5 12.62 1.87 -6.97
CA ASP A 5 12.16 1.05 -5.84
C ASP A 5 10.79 1.49 -5.31
N ASN A 6 10.45 2.77 -5.44
CA ASN A 6 9.17 3.30 -4.97
C ASN A 6 7.99 2.82 -5.83
N ASP A 7 8.19 2.69 -7.15
CA ASP A 7 7.17 2.15 -8.04
C ASP A 7 6.94 0.66 -7.77
N TYR A 8 7.99 -0.10 -7.43
CA TYR A 8 7.85 -1.49 -7.00
C TYR A 8 7.04 -1.62 -5.71
N LEU A 9 7.28 -0.74 -4.72
CA LEU A 9 6.51 -0.75 -3.47
C LEU A 9 5.03 -0.51 -3.72
N LYS A 10 4.66 0.47 -4.56
CA LYS A 10 3.25 0.75 -4.89
C LYS A 10 2.56 -0.46 -5.54
N VAL A 11 3.23 -1.12 -6.49
CA VAL A 11 2.70 -2.31 -7.16
C VAL A 11 2.53 -3.46 -6.16
N TYR A 12 3.50 -3.66 -5.29
CA TYR A 12 3.43 -4.69 -4.26
C TYR A 12 2.28 -4.43 -3.27
N ILE A 13 2.14 -3.19 -2.79
CA ILE A 13 1.05 -2.78 -1.89
C ILE A 13 -0.31 -2.96 -2.57
N TRP A 14 -0.43 -2.65 -3.86
CA TRP A 14 -1.65 -2.89 -4.62
C TRP A 14 -2.01 -4.38 -4.67
N HIS A 15 -1.03 -5.25 -4.94
CA HIS A 15 -1.25 -6.71 -4.88
C HIS A 15 -1.60 -7.20 -3.47
N LEU A 16 -0.98 -6.62 -2.44
CA LEU A 16 -1.24 -6.99 -1.05
C LEU A 16 -2.66 -6.63 -0.62
N ARG A 17 -3.12 -5.40 -0.92
CA ARG A 17 -4.50 -4.97 -0.64
C ARG A 17 -5.54 -5.89 -1.26
N ARG A 18 -5.31 -6.36 -2.49
CA ARG A 18 -6.20 -7.32 -3.16
C ARG A 18 -6.34 -8.66 -2.45
N LYS A 19 -5.40 -9.02 -1.58
CA LYS A 19 -5.41 -10.29 -0.85
C LYS A 19 -5.98 -10.16 0.56
N ILE A 20 -5.81 -9.02 1.21
CA ILE A 20 -6.14 -8.83 2.64
C ILE A 20 -7.34 -7.92 2.87
N GLU A 21 -7.60 -6.97 1.98
CA GLU A 21 -8.72 -6.03 2.11
C GLU A 21 -10.00 -6.64 1.54
N MET A 22 -11.14 -6.32 2.14
CA MET A 22 -12.45 -6.68 1.59
C MET A 22 -12.73 -5.92 0.28
N ASP A 23 -12.41 -4.62 0.25
CA ASP A 23 -12.41 -3.79 -0.95
C ASP A 23 -11.05 -3.09 -1.09
N PRO A 24 -10.24 -3.42 -2.12
CA PRO A 24 -8.94 -2.78 -2.34
C PRO A 24 -9.02 -1.27 -2.63
N ARG A 25 -10.19 -0.76 -3.01
CA ARG A 25 -10.44 0.68 -3.28
C ARG A 25 -10.78 1.46 -2.02
N ASP A 26 -11.23 0.78 -0.97
CA ASP A 26 -11.51 1.32 0.36
C ASP A 26 -10.65 0.57 1.41
N PRO A 27 -9.32 0.76 1.40
CA PRO A 27 -8.42 0.02 2.28
C PRO A 27 -8.66 0.40 3.74
N LYS A 28 -8.86 -0.60 4.61
CA LYS A 28 -9.07 -0.42 6.05
C LYS A 28 -7.93 -0.97 6.89
N LEU A 29 -7.20 -1.95 6.38
CA LEU A 29 -6.08 -2.59 7.07
C LEU A 29 -4.75 -1.93 6.73
N LEU A 30 -4.54 -1.53 5.47
CA LEU A 30 -3.28 -0.98 4.97
C LEU A 30 -3.48 0.41 4.38
N LEU A 31 -3.31 1.44 5.22
CA LEU A 31 -3.57 2.84 4.90
C LEU A 31 -2.36 3.51 4.25
N THR A 32 -2.63 4.50 3.39
CA THR A 32 -1.58 5.36 2.82
C THR A 32 -1.43 6.60 3.70
N GLU A 33 -0.22 6.81 4.22
CA GLU A 33 0.17 8.03 4.92
C GLU A 33 0.92 8.96 3.97
N TRP A 34 0.28 10.07 3.62
CA TRP A 34 0.84 11.07 2.72
C TRP A 34 2.18 11.60 3.26
N GLY A 35 3.21 11.58 2.41
CA GLY A 35 4.56 12.05 2.76
C GLY A 35 5.40 11.06 3.59
N VAL A 36 4.83 9.93 4.02
CA VAL A 36 5.53 8.93 4.85
C VAL A 36 5.58 7.56 4.16
N GLY A 37 4.44 7.03 3.73
CA GLY A 37 4.37 5.70 3.12
C GLY A 37 3.06 4.97 3.42
N TYR A 38 3.16 3.74 3.95
CA TYR A 38 2.01 2.90 4.27
C TYR A 38 2.05 2.46 5.73
N ARG A 39 0.88 2.41 6.37
CA ARG A 39 0.71 1.97 7.75
C ARG A 39 -0.30 0.83 7.82
N MET A 40 0.02 -0.20 8.61
CA MET A 40 -0.97 -1.21 8.99
C MET A 40 -1.73 -0.76 10.24
N VAL A 41 -3.05 -0.94 10.21
CA VAL A 41 -3.93 -0.71 11.36
C VAL A 41 -3.96 -1.99 12.19
N PRO A 42 -3.78 -1.91 13.52
CA PRO A 42 -3.87 -3.08 14.41
C PRO A 42 -5.29 -3.64 14.50
#